data_AF-A0A7D5GA10-F1
#
_entry.id   AF-A0A7D5GA10-F1
#
_cell.length_a   1.000
_cell.length_b   1.000
_cell.length_c   1.000
_cell.angle_alpha   90.00
_cell.angle_beta   90.00
_cell.angle_gamma   90.00
#
_symmetry.space_group_name_H-M   'P 1'
#
loop_
_entity.id
_entity.type
_entity.pdbx_description
1 polymer ?
#
loop_
_entity_poly.entity_id
_entity_poly.type
_entity_poly.pdbx_seq_one_letter_code
_entity_poly.pdbx_strand_id
1 'polypeptide(L)'
;MVETTAVVLGVLVSFAIAIGVRVLSNRTLLPYTVLLVTVGFMLSVFPLQTYLGFNLDPLFTHDAILFIFLPAILFLGAAEIDHERFRQNLLITVITVLVGLPVAITAIGWLGTKLFEMPLLIMLLFGAMAYPIDPVAVLSLFEKAGAPPRLAVLVEGESLLDDGLAIVVFSALLALVRDASPTELTGTGLFSLDQLGAFVIDFLIVSLGGTLVGIGIGYATYRMQRATNDQANLFMISFIAVYGGFYVAEHVLHVSGILATVVTGLILGTLSRKYALSEENLEFLVGIWESIVFLLETMLFVAIGIEVSSRQVLSTLPIVLTTLVLLIGVRAGVIYGIMNLLNQVIEDPVPVSYQHVIIWGGMHGVIPIALALSLGPAIPFGGQLKTAVFGVVVASMILQGLSMTSVLEATGVT
;
A
#
# COMPACT_ATOMS: atom_id res chain seq x y z
N MET A 1 -11.73 28.13 -11.25
CA MET A 1 -12.51 28.79 -10.17
C MET A 1 -13.51 27.79 -9.57
N VAL A 2 -14.60 27.41 -10.26
CA VAL A 2 -15.65 26.52 -9.71
C VAL A 2 -15.13 25.13 -9.32
N GLU A 3 -14.32 24.50 -10.18
CA GLU A 3 -13.76 23.17 -9.91
C GLU A 3 -12.74 23.21 -8.76
N THR A 4 -11.87 24.22 -8.74
CA THR A 4 -10.91 24.46 -7.64
C THR A 4 -11.62 24.68 -6.30
N THR A 5 -12.70 25.46 -6.27
CA THR A 5 -13.48 25.68 -5.04
C THR A 5 -14.19 24.41 -4.56
N ALA A 6 -14.67 23.56 -5.48
CA ALA A 6 -15.30 22.28 -5.14
C ALA A 6 -14.30 21.29 -4.55
N VAL A 7 -13.07 21.25 -5.09
CA VAL A 7 -11.96 20.45 -4.56
C VAL A 7 -11.55 20.92 -3.17
N VAL A 8 -11.33 22.23 -2.99
CA VAL A 8 -10.98 22.81 -1.67
C VAL A 8 -12.06 22.50 -0.64
N LEU A 9 -13.33 22.66 -1.01
CA LEU A 9 -14.45 22.32 -0.13
C LEU A 9 -14.45 20.82 0.20
N GLY A 10 -14.18 19.95 -0.77
CA GLY A 10 -14.08 18.50 -0.56
C GLY A 10 -12.98 18.13 0.45
N VAL A 11 -11.81 18.76 0.33
CA VAL A 11 -10.69 18.59 1.28
C VAL A 11 -11.12 19.02 2.68
N LEU A 12 -11.72 20.21 2.82
CA LEU A 12 -12.17 20.72 4.12
C LEU A 12 -13.27 19.84 4.75
N VAL A 13 -14.21 19.34 3.95
CA VAL A 13 -15.26 18.41 4.40
C VAL A 13 -14.63 17.09 4.85
N SER A 14 -13.64 16.57 4.12
CA SER A 14 -12.91 15.36 4.50
C SER A 14 -12.21 15.54 5.85
N PHE A 15 -11.65 16.73 6.12
CA PHE A 15 -11.02 17.02 7.42
C PHE A 15 -12.04 17.13 8.55
N ALA A 16 -13.17 17.80 8.30
CA ALA A 16 -14.25 17.88 9.29
C ALA A 16 -14.77 16.49 9.66
N ILE A 17 -14.91 15.61 8.66
CA ILE A 17 -15.25 14.19 8.87
C ILE A 17 -14.15 13.49 9.67
N ALA A 18 -12.88 13.66 9.29
CA ALA A 18 -11.75 13.05 9.99
C ALA A 18 -11.75 13.37 11.49
N ILE A 19 -11.97 14.65 11.83
CA ILE A 19 -12.05 15.14 13.21
C ILE A 19 -13.22 14.49 13.94
N GLY A 20 -14.42 14.52 13.35
CA GLY A 20 -15.62 13.93 13.95
C GLY A 20 -15.47 12.42 14.19
N VAL A 21 -14.92 11.70 13.21
CA VAL A 21 -14.67 10.26 13.30
C VAL A 21 -13.62 9.93 14.34
N ARG A 22 -12.54 10.72 14.45
CA ARG A 22 -11.49 10.47 15.46
C ARG A 22 -11.99 10.71 16.88
N VAL A 23 -12.88 11.67 17.08
CA VAL A 23 -13.55 11.85 18.38
C VAL A 23 -14.45 10.66 18.70
N LEU A 24 -15.13 10.11 17.70
CA LEU A 24 -16.00 8.95 17.87
C LEU A 24 -15.22 7.65 18.09
N SER A 25 -14.10 7.45 17.39
CA SER A 25 -13.25 6.25 17.51
C SER A 25 -12.74 6.06 18.93
N ASN A 26 -12.41 7.16 19.63
CA ASN A 26 -12.00 7.12 21.03
C ASN A 26 -13.10 6.64 22.00
N ARG A 27 -14.36 6.55 21.53
CA ARG A 27 -15.51 6.09 22.31
C ARG A 27 -16.03 4.72 21.88
N THR A 28 -15.47 4.13 20.84
CA THR A 28 -15.90 2.85 20.28
C THR A 28 -14.75 1.85 20.23
N LEU A 29 -15.06 0.56 20.17
CA LEU A 29 -14.06 -0.49 19.93
C LEU A 29 -13.70 -0.64 18.44
N LEU A 30 -14.37 0.09 17.55
CA LEU A 30 -14.17 -0.02 16.11
C LEU A 30 -12.89 0.71 15.67
N PRO A 31 -12.09 0.12 14.76
CA PRO A 31 -10.95 0.81 14.17
C PRO A 31 -11.36 2.11 13.47
N TYR A 32 -10.48 3.11 13.53
CA TYR A 32 -10.68 4.42 12.90
C TYR A 32 -11.01 4.33 11.40
N THR A 33 -10.29 3.46 10.69
CA THR A 33 -10.46 3.23 9.24
C THR A 33 -11.85 2.68 8.89
N VAL A 34 -12.39 1.77 9.71
CA VAL A 34 -13.75 1.21 9.54
C VAL A 34 -14.81 2.31 9.69
N LEU A 35 -14.63 3.23 10.65
CA LEU A 35 -15.55 4.34 10.83
C LEU A 35 -15.50 5.33 9.66
N LEU A 36 -14.31 5.61 9.11
CA LEU A 36 -14.16 6.46 7.92
C LEU A 36 -14.89 5.89 6.71
N VAL A 37 -14.72 4.60 6.43
CA VAL A 37 -15.44 3.93 5.33
C VAL A 37 -16.95 3.98 5.56
N THR A 38 -17.40 3.79 6.80
CA THR A 38 -18.82 3.89 7.16
C THR A 38 -19.36 5.30 6.89
N VAL A 39 -18.61 6.35 7.23
CA VAL A 39 -19.02 7.73 6.93
C VAL A 39 -19.05 7.98 5.42
N GLY A 40 -18.03 7.53 4.66
CA GLY A 40 -18.05 7.60 3.21
C GLY A 40 -19.27 6.90 2.61
N PHE A 41 -19.63 5.72 3.13
CA PHE A 41 -20.82 4.99 2.70
C PHE A 41 -22.11 5.78 2.99
N MET A 42 -22.21 6.42 4.15
CA MET A 42 -23.35 7.30 4.45
C MET A 42 -23.42 8.49 3.49
N LEU A 43 -22.28 9.06 3.08
CA LEU A 43 -22.23 10.10 2.05
C LEU A 43 -22.61 9.59 0.65
N SER A 44 -22.46 8.30 0.35
CA SER A 44 -22.97 7.70 -0.89
C SER A 44 -24.51 7.59 -0.87
N VAL A 45 -25.08 7.26 0.30
CA VAL A 45 -26.53 7.04 0.47
C VAL A 45 -27.29 8.37 0.51
N PHE A 46 -26.75 9.33 1.24
CA PHE A 46 -27.26 10.70 1.31
C PHE A 46 -26.37 11.55 0.42
N PRO A 47 -26.84 12.06 -0.75
CA PRO A 47 -25.99 12.74 -1.72
C PRO A 47 -25.62 14.16 -1.27
N LEU A 48 -25.01 14.26 -0.08
CA LEU A 48 -24.50 15.48 0.52
C LEU A 48 -23.48 16.15 -0.41
N GLN A 49 -22.77 15.38 -1.24
CA GLN A 49 -21.91 15.91 -2.31
C GLN A 49 -22.68 16.83 -3.25
N THR A 50 -23.85 16.39 -3.72
CA THR A 50 -24.72 17.16 -4.58
C THR A 50 -25.33 18.36 -3.86
N TYR A 51 -25.68 18.21 -2.57
CA TYR A 51 -26.28 19.30 -1.78
C TYR A 51 -25.28 20.37 -1.34
N LEU A 52 -24.04 19.99 -1.01
CA LEU A 52 -22.98 20.87 -0.54
C LEU A 52 -22.05 21.34 -1.67
N GLY A 53 -22.15 20.74 -2.86
CA GLY A 53 -21.39 21.13 -4.04
C GLY A 53 -19.89 20.83 -3.97
N PHE A 54 -19.47 19.85 -3.15
CA PHE A 54 -18.07 19.42 -3.09
C PHE A 54 -17.82 18.25 -4.03
N ASN A 55 -16.62 18.19 -4.62
CA ASN A 55 -16.19 17.11 -5.50
C ASN A 55 -14.76 16.69 -5.16
N LEU A 56 -14.56 15.41 -4.88
CA LEU A 56 -13.24 14.82 -4.61
C LEU A 56 -12.67 14.05 -5.80
N ASP A 57 -13.48 13.75 -6.83
CA ASP A 57 -13.06 13.00 -8.01
C ASP A 57 -11.77 13.53 -8.66
N PRO A 58 -11.54 14.86 -8.76
CA PRO A 58 -10.30 15.38 -9.35
C PRO A 58 -9.03 14.97 -8.58
N LEU A 59 -9.14 14.64 -7.30
CA LEU A 59 -8.02 14.22 -6.46
C LEU A 59 -7.72 12.73 -6.56
N PHE A 60 -8.67 11.92 -7.07
CA PHE A 60 -8.52 10.47 -7.20
C PHE A 60 -8.20 10.05 -8.64
N THR A 61 -7.48 10.90 -9.36
CA THR A 61 -6.89 10.54 -10.65
C THR A 61 -5.64 9.69 -10.45
N HIS A 62 -5.29 8.90 -11.46
CA HIS A 62 -4.09 8.06 -11.43
C HIS A 62 -2.84 8.86 -11.05
N ASP A 63 -2.63 9.98 -11.75
CA ASP A 63 -1.46 10.81 -11.53
C ASP A 63 -1.49 11.47 -10.15
N ALA A 64 -2.64 11.98 -9.69
CA ALA A 64 -2.74 12.56 -8.35
C ALA A 64 -2.39 11.52 -7.27
N ILE A 65 -2.88 10.29 -7.41
CA ILE A 65 -2.58 9.20 -6.46
C ILE A 65 -1.08 8.89 -6.44
N LEU A 66 -0.47 8.69 -7.61
CA LEU A 66 0.97 8.37 -7.71
C LEU A 66 1.87 9.53 -7.26
N PHE A 67 1.51 10.79 -7.53
CA PHE A 67 2.36 11.95 -7.25
C PHE A 67 2.12 12.62 -5.89
N ILE A 68 0.91 12.52 -5.35
CA ILE A 68 0.52 13.24 -4.12
C ILE A 68 0.41 12.27 -2.94
N PHE A 69 -0.22 11.12 -3.12
CA PHE A 69 -0.55 10.23 -2.01
C PHE A 69 0.60 9.27 -1.69
N LEU A 70 0.99 8.46 -2.67
CA LEU A 70 1.94 7.36 -2.46
C LEU A 70 3.32 7.81 -1.97
N PRO A 71 3.94 8.91 -2.46
CA PRO A 71 5.27 9.29 -2.02
C PRO A 71 5.33 9.58 -0.52
N ALA A 72 4.33 10.27 0.03
CA ALA A 72 4.28 10.58 1.46
C ALA A 72 4.06 9.33 2.31
N ILE A 73 3.09 8.49 1.93
CA ILE A 73 2.72 7.26 2.67
C ILE A 73 3.92 6.32 2.74
N LEU A 74 4.54 6.05 1.60
CA LEU A 74 5.66 5.11 1.50
C LEU A 74 6.94 5.65 2.10
N PHE A 75 7.18 6.96 2.00
CA PHE A 75 8.31 7.61 2.67
C PHE A 75 8.22 7.44 4.19
N LEU A 76 7.07 7.74 4.78
CA LEU A 76 6.89 7.67 6.24
C LEU A 76 7.07 6.23 6.72
N GLY A 77 6.39 5.26 6.09
CA GLY A 77 6.53 3.84 6.44
C GLY A 77 7.98 3.36 6.36
N ALA A 78 8.73 3.81 5.35
CA ALA A 78 10.14 3.50 5.23
C ALA A 78 11.05 4.20 6.24
N ALA A 79 10.69 5.41 6.67
CA ALA A 79 11.49 6.18 7.62
C ALA A 79 11.33 5.66 9.07
N GLU A 80 10.19 5.06 9.39
CA GLU A 80 9.83 4.66 10.76
C GLU A 80 10.21 3.23 11.14
N ILE A 81 10.39 2.33 10.16
CA ILE A 81 10.76 0.94 10.41
C ILE A 81 11.97 0.82 11.37
N ASP A 82 11.96 -0.17 12.26
CA ASP A 82 13.12 -0.45 13.14
C ASP A 82 14.29 -0.99 12.29
N HIS A 83 15.14 -0.07 11.81
CA HIS A 83 16.24 -0.36 10.88
C HIS A 83 17.23 -1.39 11.40
N GLU A 84 17.48 -1.45 12.72
CA GLU A 84 18.44 -2.39 13.30
C GLU A 84 17.91 -3.82 13.23
N ARG A 85 16.63 -4.02 13.58
CA ARG A 85 15.95 -5.32 13.48
C ARG A 85 15.61 -5.69 12.04
N PHE A 86 15.26 -4.71 11.21
CA PHE A 86 15.00 -4.91 9.78
C PHE A 86 16.25 -5.45 9.10
N ARG A 87 17.44 -4.90 9.41
CA ARG A 87 18.71 -5.41 8.87
C ARG A 87 18.98 -6.87 9.26
N GLN A 88 18.55 -7.31 10.44
CA GLN A 88 18.70 -8.70 10.88
C GLN A 88 17.78 -9.67 10.12
N ASN A 89 16.63 -9.21 9.65
CA ASN A 89 15.66 -10.02 8.90
C ASN A 89 15.65 -9.72 7.40
N LEU A 90 16.53 -8.83 6.91
CA LEU A 90 16.54 -8.31 5.54
C LEU A 90 16.55 -9.43 4.48
N LEU A 91 17.33 -10.49 4.70
CA LEU A 91 17.38 -11.62 3.77
C LEU A 91 16.00 -12.29 3.62
N ILE A 92 15.32 -12.54 4.75
CA ILE A 92 14.00 -13.18 4.78
C ILE A 92 12.99 -12.27 4.08
N THR A 93 12.98 -10.99 4.43
CA THR A 93 12.05 -10.01 3.87
C THR A 93 12.26 -9.85 2.37
N VAL A 94 13.49 -9.62 1.92
CA VAL A 94 13.82 -9.42 0.49
C VAL A 94 13.48 -10.65 -0.34
N ILE A 95 13.79 -11.87 0.13
CA ILE A 95 13.43 -13.08 -0.61
C ILE A 95 11.92 -13.27 -0.66
N THR A 96 11.22 -13.03 0.46
CA THR A 96 9.76 -13.13 0.52
C THR A 96 9.10 -12.18 -0.48
N VAL A 97 9.61 -10.95 -0.61
CA VAL A 97 9.09 -9.97 -1.56
C VAL A 97 9.47 -10.30 -3.00
N LEU A 98 10.78 -10.48 -3.29
CA LEU A 98 11.27 -10.69 -4.66
C LEU A 98 10.77 -11.99 -5.30
N VAL A 99 10.52 -13.03 -4.50
CA VAL A 99 10.00 -14.31 -4.99
C VAL A 99 8.50 -14.42 -4.75
N GLY A 100 8.04 -14.06 -3.56
CA GLY A 100 6.65 -14.25 -3.15
C GLY A 100 5.69 -13.34 -3.89
N LEU A 101 6.02 -12.07 -4.10
CA LEU A 101 5.14 -11.15 -4.81
C LEU A 101 4.88 -11.59 -6.27
N PRO A 102 5.90 -11.88 -7.11
CA PRO A 102 5.64 -12.37 -8.47
C PRO A 102 4.87 -13.70 -8.50
N VAL A 103 5.16 -14.62 -7.58
CA VAL A 103 4.44 -15.89 -7.46
C VAL A 103 2.99 -15.64 -7.07
N ALA A 104 2.73 -14.74 -6.12
CA ALA A 104 1.39 -14.38 -5.69
C ALA A 104 0.58 -13.75 -6.81
N ILE A 105 1.14 -12.74 -7.49
CA ILE A 105 0.48 -12.05 -8.61
C ILE A 105 0.15 -13.06 -9.72
N THR A 106 1.08 -13.95 -10.05
CA THR A 106 0.87 -15.00 -11.06
C THR A 106 -0.22 -15.99 -10.63
N ALA A 107 -0.21 -16.42 -9.37
CA ALA A 107 -1.21 -17.34 -8.83
C ALA A 107 -2.61 -16.70 -8.79
N ILE A 108 -2.73 -15.45 -8.34
CA ILE A 108 -3.98 -14.67 -8.37
C ILE A 108 -4.45 -14.49 -9.81
N GLY A 109 -3.54 -14.14 -10.73
CA GLY A 109 -3.81 -14.03 -12.16
C GLY A 109 -4.43 -15.29 -12.73
N TRP A 110 -3.76 -16.43 -12.54
CA TRP A 110 -4.17 -17.71 -13.12
C TRP A 110 -5.42 -18.29 -12.47
N LEU A 111 -5.50 -18.31 -11.14
CA LEU A 111 -6.68 -18.82 -10.42
C LEU A 111 -7.88 -17.89 -10.63
N GLY A 112 -7.67 -16.58 -10.52
CA GLY A 112 -8.72 -15.59 -10.68
C GLY A 112 -9.29 -15.52 -12.09
N THR A 113 -8.50 -15.79 -13.13
CA THR A 113 -9.00 -15.93 -14.52
C THR A 113 -10.10 -16.98 -14.60
N LYS A 114 -9.93 -18.10 -13.90
CA LYS A 114 -10.91 -19.20 -13.87
C LYS A 114 -12.11 -18.90 -12.96
N LEU A 115 -11.87 -18.20 -11.84
CA LEU A 115 -12.90 -17.91 -10.85
C LEU A 115 -13.85 -16.78 -11.28
N PHE A 116 -13.33 -15.78 -11.98
CA PHE A 116 -14.07 -14.56 -12.35
C PHE A 116 -14.33 -14.42 -13.84
N GLU A 117 -13.86 -15.38 -14.65
CA GLU A 117 -14.00 -15.38 -16.11
C GLU A 117 -13.44 -14.11 -16.77
N MET A 118 -12.44 -13.50 -16.13
CA MET A 118 -11.76 -12.29 -16.61
C MET A 118 -10.45 -12.65 -17.33
N PRO A 119 -9.98 -11.84 -18.28
CA PRO A 119 -8.74 -12.10 -18.99
C PRO A 119 -7.51 -12.12 -18.05
N LEU A 120 -6.50 -12.93 -18.40
CA LEU A 120 -5.32 -13.14 -17.55
C LEU A 120 -4.60 -11.83 -17.20
N LEU A 121 -4.39 -10.96 -18.19
CA LEU A 121 -3.71 -9.68 -17.95
C LEU A 121 -4.47 -8.79 -16.95
N ILE A 122 -5.81 -8.81 -16.99
CA ILE A 122 -6.67 -8.09 -16.05
C ILE A 122 -6.53 -8.68 -14.65
N MET A 123 -6.45 -10.00 -14.52
CA MET A 123 -6.30 -10.66 -13.23
C MET A 123 -4.87 -10.56 -12.65
N LEU A 124 -3.85 -10.45 -13.50
CA LEU A 124 -2.48 -10.10 -13.07
C LEU A 124 -2.43 -8.66 -12.55
N LEU A 125 -3.05 -7.72 -13.27
CA LEU A 125 -3.19 -6.33 -12.80
C LEU A 125 -3.92 -6.29 -11.46
N PHE A 126 -5.01 -7.06 -11.33
CA PHE A 126 -5.73 -7.22 -10.08
C PHE A 126 -4.85 -7.79 -8.97
N GLY A 127 -4.04 -8.81 -9.25
CA GLY A 127 -3.10 -9.38 -8.28
C GLY A 127 -2.08 -8.36 -7.77
N ALA A 128 -1.48 -7.57 -8.68
CA ALA A 128 -0.53 -6.51 -8.30
C ALA A 128 -1.17 -5.41 -7.45
N MET A 129 -2.45 -5.13 -7.69
CA MET A 129 -3.23 -4.15 -6.95
C MET A 129 -3.73 -4.66 -5.60
N ALA A 130 -4.18 -5.92 -5.53
CA ALA A 130 -4.93 -6.45 -4.40
C ALA A 130 -4.10 -7.31 -3.45
N TYR A 131 -2.91 -7.77 -3.84
CA TYR A 131 -2.05 -8.55 -2.96
C TYR A 131 -1.38 -7.74 -1.83
N PRO A 132 -0.95 -6.48 -2.04
CA PRO A 132 -0.31 -5.69 -0.99
C PRO A 132 -1.19 -5.53 0.25
N ILE A 133 -0.57 -5.58 1.42
CA ILE A 133 -1.21 -5.54 2.72
C ILE A 133 -0.82 -4.27 3.48
N ASP A 134 -1.64 -3.90 4.46
CA ASP A 134 -1.42 -2.78 5.36
C ASP A 134 -1.03 -3.31 6.75
N PRO A 135 0.20 -3.03 7.22
CA PRO A 135 0.70 -3.57 8.46
C PRO A 135 0.20 -2.74 9.64
N VAL A 136 -0.20 -1.47 9.45
CA VAL A 136 -0.47 -0.51 10.53
C VAL A 136 -1.54 -1.03 11.49
N ALA A 137 -2.64 -1.54 10.94
CA ALA A 137 -3.73 -2.05 11.75
C ALA A 137 -3.32 -3.30 12.54
N VAL A 138 -2.49 -4.18 11.97
CA VAL A 138 -2.00 -5.40 12.64
C VAL A 138 -0.98 -5.06 13.71
N LEU A 139 -0.02 -4.19 13.40
CA LEU A 139 1.05 -3.80 14.30
C LEU A 139 0.49 -3.18 15.59
N SER A 140 -0.57 -2.38 15.48
CA SER A 140 -1.26 -1.84 16.66
C SER A 140 -1.89 -2.92 17.55
N LEU A 141 -2.30 -4.06 16.97
CA LEU A 141 -2.85 -5.21 17.69
C LEU A 141 -1.71 -6.04 18.31
N PHE A 142 -0.60 -6.20 17.59
CA PHE A 142 0.61 -6.86 18.10
C PHE A 142 1.16 -6.16 19.33
N GLU A 143 1.26 -4.84 19.30
CA GLU A 143 1.73 -4.05 20.44
C GLU A 143 0.81 -4.24 21.66
N LYS A 144 -0.51 -4.15 21.46
CA LYS A 144 -1.50 -4.34 22.54
C LYS A 144 -1.49 -5.76 23.11
N ALA A 145 -1.27 -6.76 22.28
CA ALA A 145 -1.23 -8.17 22.69
C ALA A 145 0.14 -8.60 23.23
N GLY A 146 1.17 -7.74 23.15
CA GLY A 146 2.52 -8.07 23.59
C GLY A 146 3.25 -9.04 22.65
N ALA A 147 2.92 -9.03 21.36
CA ALA A 147 3.55 -9.92 20.38
C ALA A 147 5.05 -9.61 20.22
N PRO A 148 5.88 -10.61 19.87
CA PRO A 148 7.33 -10.45 19.79
C PRO A 148 7.75 -9.36 18.76
N PRO A 149 8.70 -8.47 19.08
CA PRO A 149 9.13 -7.40 18.15
C PRO A 149 9.64 -7.90 16.81
N ARG A 150 10.21 -9.12 16.76
CA ARG A 150 10.66 -9.74 15.50
C ARG A 150 9.50 -9.97 14.52
N LEU A 151 8.33 -10.35 15.04
CA LEU A 151 7.14 -10.60 14.21
C LEU A 151 6.60 -9.30 13.59
N ALA A 152 6.58 -8.23 14.37
CA ALA A 152 6.24 -6.89 13.89
C ALA A 152 7.15 -6.47 12.72
N VAL A 153 8.47 -6.59 12.90
CA VAL A 153 9.46 -6.23 11.87
C VAL A 153 9.36 -7.10 10.61
N LEU A 154 9.02 -8.38 10.74
CA LEU A 154 8.81 -9.26 9.57
C LEU A 154 7.61 -8.80 8.74
N VAL A 155 6.49 -8.48 9.38
CA VAL A 155 5.26 -8.01 8.70
C VAL A 155 5.45 -6.62 8.13
N GLU A 156 6.01 -5.69 8.91
CA GLU A 156 6.27 -4.31 8.49
C GLU A 156 7.25 -4.26 7.31
N GLY A 157 8.36 -5.00 7.40
CA GLY A 157 9.35 -5.05 6.34
C GLY A 157 8.83 -5.70 5.06
N GLU A 158 8.04 -6.77 5.17
CA GLU A 158 7.40 -7.41 4.00
C GLU A 158 6.47 -6.41 3.32
N SER A 159 5.53 -5.85 4.07
CA SER A 159 4.54 -4.91 3.54
C SER A 159 5.18 -3.69 2.89
N LEU A 160 6.19 -3.08 3.53
CA LEU A 160 6.86 -1.89 2.98
C LEU A 160 7.51 -2.16 1.61
N LEU A 161 8.23 -3.28 1.50
CA LEU A 161 8.91 -3.64 0.25
C LEU A 161 7.92 -4.16 -0.80
N ASP A 162 6.90 -4.93 -0.38
CA ASP A 162 5.83 -5.38 -1.26
C ASP A 162 5.04 -4.20 -1.82
N ASP A 163 4.70 -3.19 -1.02
CA ASP A 163 4.01 -1.98 -1.49
C ASP A 163 4.80 -1.31 -2.61
N GLY A 164 6.08 -1.00 -2.36
CA GLY A 164 6.94 -0.36 -3.36
C GLY A 164 7.06 -1.18 -4.65
N LEU A 165 7.27 -2.50 -4.54
CA LEU A 165 7.46 -3.37 -5.69
C LEU A 165 6.15 -3.64 -6.44
N ALA A 166 5.05 -3.84 -5.72
CA ALA A 166 3.74 -4.11 -6.29
C ALA A 166 3.21 -2.92 -7.08
N ILE A 167 3.47 -1.69 -6.64
CA ILE A 167 3.08 -0.52 -7.43
C ILE A 167 3.89 -0.45 -8.75
N VAL A 168 5.17 -0.82 -8.75
CA VAL A 168 5.96 -0.90 -10.00
C VAL A 168 5.37 -1.96 -10.94
N VAL A 169 5.07 -3.14 -10.42
CA VAL A 169 4.44 -4.22 -11.21
C VAL A 169 3.05 -3.77 -11.71
N PHE A 170 2.25 -3.13 -10.87
CA PHE A 170 0.94 -2.59 -11.21
C PHE A 170 1.04 -1.56 -12.34
N SER A 171 1.93 -0.58 -12.25
CA SER A 171 2.10 0.45 -13.27
C SER A 171 2.52 -0.16 -14.61
N ALA A 172 3.41 -1.15 -14.59
CA ALA A 172 3.83 -1.86 -15.80
C ALA A 172 2.68 -2.67 -16.42
N LEU A 173 1.92 -3.41 -15.61
CA LEU A 173 0.73 -4.16 -16.08
C LEU A 173 -0.37 -3.22 -16.57
N LEU A 174 -0.57 -2.07 -15.93
CA LEU A 174 -1.57 -1.09 -16.31
C LEU A 174 -1.24 -0.46 -17.67
N ALA A 175 0.04 -0.17 -17.92
CA ALA A 175 0.50 0.29 -19.24
C ALA A 175 0.19 -0.77 -20.32
N LEU A 176 0.51 -2.05 -20.06
CA LEU A 176 0.17 -3.14 -20.96
C LEU A 176 -1.35 -3.25 -21.21
N VAL A 177 -2.18 -3.12 -20.17
CA VAL A 177 -3.66 -3.15 -20.33
C VAL A 177 -4.17 -1.99 -21.17
N ARG A 178 -3.55 -0.81 -21.07
CA ARG A 178 -3.93 0.38 -21.84
C ARG A 178 -3.56 0.23 -23.32
N ASP A 179 -2.42 -0.39 -23.61
CA ASP A 179 -1.91 -0.57 -24.97
C ASP A 179 -2.46 -1.82 -25.66
N ALA A 180 -2.98 -2.79 -24.90
CA ALA A 180 -3.48 -4.06 -25.42
C ALA A 180 -4.79 -3.91 -26.21
N SER A 181 -4.85 -4.58 -27.36
CA SER A 181 -6.11 -4.78 -28.09
C SER A 181 -7.03 -5.78 -27.36
N PRO A 182 -8.36 -5.76 -27.57
CA PRO A 182 -9.30 -6.66 -26.90
C PRO A 182 -8.98 -8.16 -27.05
N THR A 183 -8.38 -8.55 -28.18
CA THR A 183 -7.92 -9.92 -28.47
C THR A 183 -6.60 -10.30 -27.77
N GLU A 184 -5.80 -9.32 -27.37
CA GLU A 184 -4.54 -9.54 -26.67
C GLU A 184 -4.76 -9.74 -25.17
N LEU A 185 -5.80 -9.12 -24.60
CA LEU A 185 -6.18 -9.28 -23.20
C LEU A 185 -6.37 -10.76 -22.79
N THR A 186 -6.92 -11.57 -23.68
CA THR A 186 -7.19 -13.01 -23.49
C THR A 186 -6.08 -13.92 -24.02
N GLY A 187 -5.14 -13.38 -24.79
CA GLY A 187 -4.14 -14.15 -25.51
C GLY A 187 -2.95 -14.56 -24.63
N THR A 188 -2.49 -15.80 -24.77
CA THR A 188 -1.16 -16.23 -24.31
C THR A 188 -0.01 -15.59 -25.11
N GLY A 189 -0.33 -14.95 -26.24
CA GLY A 189 0.63 -14.29 -27.13
C GLY A 189 1.35 -13.08 -26.51
N LEU A 190 0.76 -12.44 -25.48
CA LEU A 190 1.41 -11.38 -24.69
C LEU A 190 2.55 -11.90 -23.79
N PHE A 191 2.63 -13.22 -23.59
CA PHE A 191 3.60 -13.87 -22.73
C PHE A 191 4.55 -14.77 -23.53
N SER A 192 4.88 -14.35 -24.76
CA SER A 192 6.02 -14.96 -25.46
C SER A 192 7.29 -14.84 -24.59
N LEU A 193 8.19 -15.83 -24.65
CA LEU A 193 9.42 -15.84 -23.85
C LEU A 193 10.23 -14.55 -24.03
N ASP A 194 10.22 -13.99 -25.23
CA ASP A 194 10.93 -12.75 -25.56
C ASP A 194 10.30 -11.52 -24.89
N GLN A 195 8.97 -11.43 -24.86
CA GLN A 195 8.24 -10.33 -24.20
C GLN A 195 8.33 -10.43 -22.67
N LEU A 196 8.27 -11.64 -22.12
CA LEU A 196 8.52 -11.89 -20.69
C LEU A 196 9.95 -11.50 -20.32
N GLY A 197 10.93 -11.86 -21.14
CA GLY A 197 12.33 -11.47 -20.95
C GLY A 197 12.50 -9.95 -20.96
N ALA A 198 11.89 -9.26 -21.93
CA ALA A 198 11.90 -7.79 -22.01
C ALA A 198 11.23 -7.15 -20.78
N PHE A 199 10.05 -7.63 -20.37
CA PHE A 199 9.36 -7.14 -19.19
C PHE A 199 10.20 -7.29 -17.91
N VAL A 200 10.84 -8.44 -17.71
CA VAL A 200 11.72 -8.68 -16.56
C VAL A 200 12.93 -7.76 -16.60
N ILE A 201 13.55 -7.55 -17.76
CA ILE A 201 14.69 -6.65 -17.91
C ILE A 201 14.28 -5.20 -17.61
N ASP A 202 13.19 -4.72 -18.20
CA ASP A 202 12.68 -3.37 -17.97
C ASP A 202 12.32 -3.16 -16.50
N PHE A 203 11.64 -4.13 -15.90
CA PHE A 203 11.35 -4.13 -14.47
C PHE A 203 12.61 -4.03 -13.61
N LEU A 204 13.66 -4.81 -13.92
CA LEU A 204 14.93 -4.76 -13.20
C LEU A 204 15.63 -3.41 -13.37
N ILE A 205 15.64 -2.85 -14.58
CA ILE A 205 16.24 -1.54 -14.86
C ILE A 205 15.50 -0.44 -14.10
N VAL A 206 14.18 -0.39 -14.19
CA VAL A 206 13.33 0.62 -13.54
C VAL A 206 13.44 0.50 -12.01
N SER A 207 13.46 -0.72 -11.46
CA SER A 207 13.53 -0.96 -10.02
C SER A 207 14.91 -0.67 -9.44
N LEU A 208 15.98 -1.13 -10.09
CA LEU A 208 17.35 -0.86 -9.67
C LEU A 208 17.70 0.62 -9.85
N GLY A 209 17.27 1.23 -10.95
CA GLY A 209 17.43 2.65 -11.21
C GLY A 209 16.76 3.51 -10.13
N GLY A 210 15.51 3.20 -9.77
CA GLY A 210 14.80 3.88 -8.68
C GLY A 210 15.53 3.73 -7.36
N THR A 211 15.99 2.52 -7.05
CA THR A 211 16.78 2.24 -5.84
C THR A 211 18.07 3.07 -5.77
N LEU A 212 18.85 3.13 -6.85
CA LEU A 212 20.09 3.92 -6.91
C LEU A 212 19.84 5.42 -6.77
N VAL A 213 18.77 5.92 -7.41
CA VAL A 213 18.34 7.32 -7.28
C VAL A 213 17.92 7.62 -5.84
N GLY A 214 17.17 6.73 -5.20
CA GLY A 214 16.79 6.84 -3.79
C GLY A 214 18.00 6.85 -2.84
N ILE A 215 19.02 6.02 -3.07
CA ILE A 215 20.28 6.06 -2.30
C ILE A 215 20.94 7.43 -2.44
N GLY A 216 21.03 7.96 -3.67
CA GLY A 216 21.63 9.26 -3.95
C GLY A 216 20.89 10.41 -3.27
N ILE A 217 19.57 10.46 -3.41
CA ILE A 217 18.71 11.49 -2.81
C ILE A 217 18.73 11.37 -1.28
N GLY A 218 18.55 10.17 -0.73
CA GLY A 218 18.61 9.93 0.71
C GLY A 218 19.94 10.39 1.31
N TYR A 219 21.07 10.06 0.68
CA TYR A 219 22.38 10.51 1.15
C TYR A 219 22.57 12.03 1.04
N ALA A 220 22.16 12.63 -0.08
CA ALA A 220 22.24 14.09 -0.26
C ALA A 220 21.41 14.83 0.79
N THR A 221 20.18 14.37 1.01
CA THR A 221 19.25 14.93 1.99
C THR A 221 19.78 14.80 3.41
N TYR A 222 20.32 13.64 3.80
CA TYR A 222 21.01 13.45 5.07
C TYR A 222 22.13 14.49 5.28
N ARG A 223 22.97 14.71 4.26
CA ARG A 223 24.07 15.68 4.31
C ARG A 223 23.57 17.11 4.46
N MET A 224 22.48 17.47 3.79
CA MET A 224 21.85 18.78 3.89
C MET A 224 21.19 19.01 5.26
N GLN A 225 20.48 18.02 5.79
CA GLN A 225 19.86 18.09 7.12
C GLN A 225 20.90 18.31 8.21
N ARG A 226 22.09 17.72 8.08
CA ARG A 226 23.19 17.95 9.02
C ARG A 226 23.74 19.38 9.00
N ALA A 227 23.48 20.15 7.95
CA ALA A 227 23.99 21.52 7.80
C ALA A 227 23.08 22.59 8.43
N THR A 228 21.92 22.21 8.96
CA THR A 228 20.95 23.15 9.54
C THR A 228 20.22 22.54 10.74
N ASN A 229 19.86 23.37 11.72
CA ASN A 229 19.01 22.98 12.85
C ASN A 229 17.64 23.66 12.79
N ASP A 230 17.39 24.48 11.77
CA ASP A 230 16.13 25.18 11.60
C ASP A 230 15.04 24.21 11.10
N GLN A 231 13.97 24.08 11.89
CA GLN A 231 12.89 23.14 11.64
C GLN A 231 12.19 23.37 10.29
N ALA A 232 12.03 24.63 9.86
CA ALA A 232 11.41 24.93 8.57
C ALA A 232 12.29 24.44 7.41
N ASN A 233 13.60 24.68 7.47
CA ASN A 233 14.55 24.16 6.49
C ASN A 233 14.57 22.63 6.46
N LEU A 234 14.58 21.99 7.62
CA LEU A 234 14.55 20.53 7.72
C LEU A 234 13.31 19.94 7.04
N PHE A 235 12.14 20.54 7.28
CA PHE A 235 10.90 20.15 6.62
C PHE A 235 11.01 20.33 5.11
N MET A 236 11.41 21.51 4.62
CA MET A 236 11.54 21.79 3.20
C MET A 236 12.52 20.84 2.50
N ILE A 237 13.66 20.55 3.14
CA ILE A 237 14.65 19.59 2.63
C ILE A 237 14.03 18.20 2.50
N SER A 238 13.32 17.72 3.52
CA SER A 238 12.63 16.41 3.46
C SER A 238 11.53 16.39 2.40
N PHE A 239 10.76 17.47 2.27
CA PHE A 239 9.67 17.58 1.31
C PHE A 239 10.19 17.54 -0.13
N ILE A 240 11.29 18.27 -0.41
CA ILE A 240 11.97 18.24 -1.71
C ILE A 240 12.55 16.85 -1.98
N ALA A 241 13.12 16.19 -0.97
CA ALA A 241 13.65 14.83 -1.13
C ALA A 241 12.56 13.83 -1.54
N VAL A 242 11.38 13.90 -0.90
CA VAL A 242 10.26 12.99 -1.17
C VAL A 242 9.64 13.28 -2.53
N TYR A 243 9.10 14.48 -2.74
CA TYR A 243 8.34 14.80 -3.96
C TYR A 243 9.23 15.17 -5.14
N GLY A 244 10.30 15.94 -4.89
CA GLY A 244 11.27 16.27 -5.93
C GLY A 244 12.09 15.06 -6.35
N GLY A 245 12.45 14.20 -5.39
CA GLY A 245 13.13 12.93 -5.66
C GLY A 245 12.29 11.98 -6.51
N PHE A 246 11.02 11.81 -6.13
CA PHE A 246 10.03 11.08 -6.92
C PHE A 246 9.93 11.63 -8.33
N TYR A 247 9.76 12.95 -8.47
CA TYR A 247 9.64 13.60 -9.78
C TYR A 247 10.87 13.37 -10.67
N VAL A 248 12.08 13.50 -10.12
CA VAL A 248 13.32 13.27 -10.88
C VAL A 248 13.43 11.81 -11.33
N ALA A 249 13.17 10.86 -10.44
CA ALA A 249 13.20 9.44 -10.78
C ALA A 249 12.20 9.10 -11.89
N GLU A 250 10.93 9.49 -11.73
CA GLU A 250 9.84 9.11 -12.62
C GLU A 250 9.89 9.84 -13.98
N HIS A 251 10.05 11.17 -13.96
CA HIS A 251 9.91 11.98 -15.17
C HIS A 251 11.21 12.32 -15.88
N VAL A 252 12.33 12.39 -15.15
CA VAL A 252 13.62 12.79 -15.75
C VAL A 252 14.46 11.57 -16.11
N LEU A 253 14.46 10.56 -15.23
CA LEU A 253 15.27 9.36 -15.39
C LEU A 253 14.47 8.15 -15.88
N HIS A 254 13.14 8.22 -15.88
CA HIS A 254 12.24 7.12 -16.27
C HIS A 254 12.51 5.81 -15.51
N VAL A 255 12.81 5.94 -14.22
CA VAL A 255 12.98 4.84 -13.27
C VAL A 255 11.93 4.97 -12.15
N SER A 256 11.79 3.96 -11.30
CA SER A 256 10.72 3.96 -10.29
C SER A 256 10.89 5.09 -9.27
N GLY A 257 10.02 6.11 -9.34
CA GLY A 257 9.94 7.16 -8.32
C GLY A 257 9.53 6.61 -6.97
N ILE A 258 8.68 5.59 -6.96
CA ILE A 258 8.19 4.93 -5.75
C ILE A 258 9.33 4.27 -4.98
N LEU A 259 10.13 3.44 -5.66
CA LEU A 259 11.29 2.81 -5.02
C LEU A 259 12.35 3.84 -4.63
N ALA A 260 12.53 4.91 -5.41
CA ALA A 260 13.39 6.01 -5.01
C ALA A 260 12.93 6.65 -3.68
N THR A 261 11.62 6.84 -3.51
CA THR A 261 11.05 7.39 -2.27
C THR A 261 11.16 6.43 -1.08
N VAL A 262 10.86 5.15 -1.26
CA VAL A 262 11.03 4.11 -0.21
C VAL A 262 12.48 4.05 0.25
N VAL A 263 13.42 3.96 -0.69
CA VAL A 263 14.85 3.88 -0.36
C VAL A 263 15.37 5.18 0.26
N THR A 264 14.87 6.33 -0.18
CA THR A 264 15.13 7.61 0.49
C THR A 264 14.66 7.57 1.95
N GLY A 265 13.45 7.09 2.21
CA GLY A 265 12.91 6.90 3.57
C GLY A 265 13.78 6.00 4.43
N LEU A 266 14.18 4.82 3.91
CA LEU A 266 15.06 3.88 4.61
C LEU A 266 16.41 4.53 5.00
N ILE A 267 17.01 5.28 4.07
CA ILE A 267 18.28 5.96 4.30
C ILE A 267 18.14 7.06 5.36
N LEU A 268 17.10 7.89 5.29
CA LEU A 268 16.90 8.97 6.27
C LEU A 268 16.51 8.43 7.65
N GLY A 269 15.65 7.41 7.70
CA GLY A 269 15.25 6.72 8.92
C GLY A 269 16.43 6.10 9.67
N THR A 270 17.50 5.72 8.95
CA THR A 270 18.75 5.25 9.55
C THR A 270 19.74 6.40 9.81
N LEU A 271 20.17 7.10 8.76
CA LEU A 271 21.33 8.01 8.82
C LEU A 271 20.96 9.35 9.44
N SER A 272 19.82 9.94 9.10
CA SER A 272 19.43 11.24 9.64
C SER A 272 19.06 11.14 11.11
N ARG A 273 18.28 10.10 11.48
CA ARG A 273 17.96 9.77 12.87
C ARG A 273 19.20 9.62 13.73
N LYS A 274 20.24 8.95 13.22
CA LYS A 274 21.44 8.65 14.01
C LYS A 274 22.50 9.76 14.02
N TYR A 275 22.61 10.54 12.95
CA TYR A 275 23.78 11.40 12.72
C TYR A 275 23.48 12.83 12.26
N ALA A 276 22.24 13.19 11.92
CA ALA A 276 21.92 14.53 11.43
C ALA A 276 20.96 15.31 12.34
N LEU A 277 19.97 14.65 12.94
CA LEU A 277 18.88 15.28 13.65
C LEU A 277 19.03 15.13 15.17
N SER A 278 18.67 16.17 15.92
CA SER A 278 18.37 16.05 17.36
C SER A 278 17.05 15.30 17.57
N GLU A 279 16.81 14.80 18.77
CA GLU A 279 15.53 14.16 19.13
C GLU A 279 14.34 15.10 18.87
N GLU A 280 14.44 16.36 19.28
CA GLU A 280 13.41 17.38 19.04
C GLU A 280 13.11 17.59 17.54
N ASN A 281 14.15 17.69 16.70
CA ASN A 281 13.98 17.89 15.26
C ASN A 281 13.46 16.64 14.55
N LEU A 282 13.81 15.46 15.05
CA LEU A 282 13.29 14.19 14.57
C LEU A 282 11.80 14.07 14.89
N GLU A 283 11.40 14.30 16.15
CA GLU A 283 10.00 14.28 16.58
C GLU A 283 9.17 15.30 15.79
N PHE A 284 9.71 16.50 15.57
CA PHE A 284 9.06 17.52 14.74
C PHE A 284 8.82 17.03 13.30
N LEU A 285 9.85 16.48 12.64
CA LEU A 285 9.72 16.01 11.26
C LEU A 285 8.76 14.83 11.14
N VAL A 286 8.92 13.84 12.02
CA VAL A 286 8.04 12.66 12.06
C VAL A 286 6.59 13.10 12.27
N GLY A 287 6.31 13.95 13.27
CA GLY A 287 4.96 14.43 13.54
C GLY A 287 4.31 15.20 12.39
N ILE A 288 5.08 15.95 11.60
CA ILE A 288 4.57 16.59 10.38
C ILE A 288 4.22 15.55 9.31
N TRP A 289 5.12 14.58 9.05
CA TRP A 289 4.87 13.55 8.06
C TRP A 289 3.71 12.63 8.46
N GLU A 290 3.61 12.23 9.73
CA GLU A 290 2.45 11.52 10.29
C GLU A 290 1.16 12.30 10.05
N SER A 291 1.17 13.62 10.27
CA SER A 291 0.00 14.48 10.04
C SER A 291 -0.39 14.53 8.56
N ILE A 292 0.59 14.60 7.65
CA ILE A 292 0.36 14.58 6.20
C ILE A 292 -0.19 13.22 5.76
N VAL A 293 0.43 12.13 6.19
CA VAL A 293 0.01 10.77 5.83
C VAL A 293 -1.38 10.48 6.37
N PHE A 294 -1.64 10.78 7.65
CA PHE A 294 -2.97 10.66 8.25
C PHE A 294 -4.05 11.37 7.44
N LEU A 295 -3.73 12.54 6.90
CA LEU A 295 -4.64 13.30 6.04
C LEU A 295 -4.96 12.59 4.74
N LEU A 296 -3.90 12.14 4.03
CA LEU A 296 -3.98 11.47 2.74
C LEU A 296 -4.74 10.14 2.86
N GLU A 297 -4.44 9.36 3.89
CA GLU A 297 -5.14 8.11 4.21
C GLU A 297 -6.61 8.36 4.50
N THR A 298 -6.92 9.39 5.29
CA THR A 298 -8.31 9.72 5.61
C THR A 298 -9.11 10.02 4.34
N MET A 299 -8.53 10.78 3.42
CA MET A 299 -9.15 11.08 2.13
C MET A 299 -9.39 9.81 1.32
N LEU A 300 -8.43 8.89 1.27
CA LEU A 300 -8.59 7.60 0.58
C LEU A 300 -9.67 6.73 1.20
N PHE A 301 -9.72 6.60 2.53
CA PHE A 301 -10.74 5.80 3.21
C PHE A 301 -12.16 6.35 3.04
N VAL A 302 -12.32 7.69 3.06
CA VAL A 302 -13.62 8.32 2.77
C VAL A 302 -14.03 8.08 1.32
N ALA A 303 -13.07 8.17 0.38
CA ALA A 303 -13.32 7.94 -1.05
C ALA A 303 -13.91 6.56 -1.34
N ILE A 304 -13.36 5.51 -0.70
CA ILE A 304 -13.89 4.14 -0.85
C ILE A 304 -15.35 4.07 -0.44
N GLY A 305 -15.68 4.64 0.72
CA GLY A 305 -17.04 4.59 1.23
C GLY A 305 -18.02 5.24 0.25
N ILE A 306 -17.62 6.34 -0.38
CA ILE A 306 -18.42 7.03 -1.39
C ILE A 306 -18.64 6.15 -2.63
N GLU A 307 -17.60 5.46 -3.08
CA GLU A 307 -17.63 4.58 -4.26
C GLU A 307 -18.45 3.29 -4.02
N VAL A 308 -18.64 2.88 -2.76
CA VAL A 308 -19.44 1.69 -2.42
C VAL A 308 -20.93 1.97 -2.65
N SER A 309 -21.46 1.48 -3.77
CA SER A 309 -22.88 1.60 -4.07
C SER A 309 -23.76 0.78 -3.12
N SER A 310 -24.56 1.48 -2.30
CA SER A 310 -25.55 0.88 -1.37
C SER A 310 -26.52 -0.11 -2.02
N ARG A 311 -26.81 0.05 -3.32
CA ARG A 311 -27.73 -0.83 -4.05
C ARG A 311 -27.10 -2.15 -4.49
N GLN A 312 -25.77 -2.23 -4.53
CA GLN A 312 -25.04 -3.36 -5.08
C GLN A 312 -24.32 -4.20 -4.02
N VAL A 313 -24.27 -3.73 -2.76
CA VAL A 313 -23.54 -4.40 -1.66
C VAL A 313 -23.84 -5.91 -1.55
N LEU A 314 -25.13 -6.28 -1.61
CA LEU A 314 -25.54 -7.70 -1.51
C LEU A 314 -25.14 -8.51 -2.74
N SER A 315 -25.26 -7.93 -3.94
CA SER A 315 -24.85 -8.60 -5.19
C SER A 315 -23.34 -8.74 -5.32
N THR A 316 -22.58 -7.88 -4.64
CA THR A 316 -21.11 -7.89 -4.67
C THR A 316 -20.49 -8.73 -3.55
N LEU A 317 -21.29 -9.20 -2.59
CA LEU A 317 -20.77 -9.99 -1.48
C LEU A 317 -20.08 -11.30 -1.92
N PRO A 318 -20.62 -12.08 -2.89
CA PRO A 318 -19.94 -13.29 -3.36
C PRO A 318 -18.57 -13.00 -3.97
N ILE A 319 -18.46 -11.98 -4.83
CA ILE A 319 -17.17 -11.62 -5.45
C ILE A 319 -16.16 -11.19 -4.39
N VAL A 320 -16.59 -10.44 -3.37
CA VAL A 320 -15.73 -10.02 -2.25
C VAL A 320 -15.23 -11.21 -1.44
N LEU A 321 -16.13 -12.11 -1.03
CA LEU A 321 -15.74 -13.28 -0.22
C LEU A 321 -14.86 -14.25 -1.00
N THR A 322 -15.18 -14.52 -2.28
CA THR A 322 -14.33 -15.35 -3.14
C THR A 322 -12.96 -14.72 -3.34
N THR A 323 -12.89 -13.41 -3.52
CA THR A 323 -11.62 -12.67 -3.63
C THR A 323 -10.83 -12.75 -2.32
N LEU A 324 -11.46 -12.53 -1.17
CA LEU A 324 -10.80 -12.62 0.13
C LEU A 324 -10.20 -14.01 0.37
N VAL A 325 -10.97 -15.08 0.07
CA VAL A 325 -10.49 -16.46 0.18
C VAL A 325 -9.34 -16.73 -0.80
N LEU A 326 -9.42 -16.23 -2.03
CA LEU A 326 -8.35 -16.34 -3.01
C LEU A 326 -7.05 -15.69 -2.50
N LEU A 327 -7.12 -14.46 -2.01
CA LEU A 327 -5.96 -13.71 -1.53
C LEU A 327 -5.33 -14.36 -0.30
N ILE A 328 -6.14 -14.76 0.69
CA ILE A 328 -5.66 -15.50 1.87
C ILE A 328 -5.04 -16.85 1.47
N GLY A 329 -5.67 -17.57 0.55
CA GLY A 329 -5.19 -18.88 0.09
C GLY A 329 -3.86 -18.78 -0.67
N VAL A 330 -3.71 -17.79 -1.55
CA VAL A 330 -2.46 -17.52 -2.25
C VAL A 330 -1.37 -17.09 -1.27
N ARG A 331 -1.68 -16.16 -0.36
CA ARG A 331 -0.74 -15.70 0.68
C ARG A 331 -0.27 -16.86 1.56
N ALA A 332 -1.17 -17.77 1.94
CA ALA A 332 -0.81 -18.99 2.66
C ALA A 332 0.14 -19.88 1.86
N GLY A 333 -0.16 -20.14 0.59
CA GLY A 333 0.70 -20.94 -0.29
C GLY A 333 2.09 -20.34 -0.46
N VAL A 334 2.17 -19.03 -0.65
CA VAL A 334 3.44 -18.29 -0.80
C VAL A 334 4.26 -18.32 0.48
N ILE A 335 3.67 -17.93 1.62
CA ILE A 335 4.39 -17.85 2.90
C ILE A 335 4.84 -19.24 3.34
N TYR A 336 3.97 -20.25 3.36
CA TYR A 336 4.40 -21.60 3.75
C TYR A 336 5.42 -22.17 2.78
N GLY A 337 5.26 -21.95 1.47
CA GLY A 337 6.19 -22.43 0.45
C GLY A 337 7.57 -21.83 0.61
N ILE A 338 7.67 -20.50 0.72
CA ILE A 338 8.94 -19.78 0.88
C ILE A 338 9.58 -20.13 2.22
N MET A 339 8.82 -20.08 3.33
CA MET A 339 9.36 -20.34 4.66
C MET A 339 9.79 -21.80 4.82
N ASN A 340 9.12 -22.76 4.18
CA ASN A 340 9.56 -24.16 4.17
C ASN A 340 10.94 -24.34 3.51
N LEU A 341 11.27 -23.55 2.49
CA LEU A 341 12.58 -23.59 1.83
C LEU A 341 13.62 -22.77 2.60
N LEU A 342 13.28 -21.55 3.02
CA LEU A 342 14.19 -20.65 3.72
C LEU A 342 14.59 -21.19 5.09
N ASN A 343 13.65 -21.75 5.86
CA ASN A 343 13.92 -22.30 7.19
C ASN A 343 14.90 -23.48 7.18
N GLN A 344 15.21 -24.06 6.01
CA GLN A 344 16.24 -25.10 5.88
C GLN A 344 17.66 -24.53 5.80
N VAL A 345 17.81 -23.25 5.50
CA VAL A 345 19.09 -22.61 5.18
C VAL A 345 19.45 -21.49 6.16
N ILE A 346 18.46 -20.83 6.77
CA ILE A 346 18.69 -19.73 7.70
C ILE A 346 18.99 -20.22 9.13
N GLU A 347 19.86 -19.51 9.83
CA GLU A 347 20.28 -19.85 11.20
C GLU A 347 19.17 -19.64 12.25
N ASP A 348 18.26 -18.69 12.01
CA ASP A 348 17.15 -18.36 12.89
C ASP A 348 15.80 -18.55 12.16
N PRO A 349 15.25 -19.78 12.15
CA PRO A 349 14.01 -20.11 11.42
C PRO A 349 12.79 -19.31 11.89
N VAL A 350 11.89 -18.99 10.96
CA VAL A 350 10.59 -18.37 11.29
C VAL A 350 9.62 -19.46 11.76
N PRO A 351 9.15 -19.45 13.03
CA PRO A 351 8.25 -20.46 13.56
C PRO A 351 6.93 -20.53 12.78
N VAL A 352 6.32 -21.71 12.73
CA VAL A 352 5.02 -21.90 12.04
C VAL A 352 3.91 -21.03 12.67
N SER A 353 3.98 -20.78 13.98
CA SER A 353 3.08 -19.84 14.68
C SER A 353 3.18 -18.42 14.11
N TYR A 354 4.39 -17.95 13.80
CA TYR A 354 4.59 -16.65 13.15
C TYR A 354 4.03 -16.67 11.73
N GLN A 355 4.23 -17.77 10.99
CA GLN A 355 3.70 -17.89 9.63
C GLN A 355 2.17 -17.80 9.60
N HIS A 356 1.47 -18.48 10.51
CA HIS A 356 0.02 -18.36 10.67
C HIS A 356 -0.41 -16.91 10.90
N VAL A 357 0.32 -16.22 11.78
CA VAL A 357 0.04 -14.83 12.13
C VAL A 357 0.33 -13.88 10.96
N ILE A 358 1.40 -14.08 10.18
CA ILE A 358 1.72 -13.25 9.00
C ILE A 358 0.68 -13.46 7.88
N ILE A 359 0.19 -14.70 7.70
CA ILE A 359 -0.85 -15.01 6.73
C ILE A 359 -2.17 -14.34 7.13
N TRP A 360 -2.61 -14.55 8.38
CA TRP A 360 -3.88 -14.00 8.86
C TRP A 360 -3.83 -12.49 9.05
N GLY A 361 -2.67 -11.95 9.43
CA GLY A 361 -2.36 -10.53 9.51
C GLY A 361 -2.22 -9.86 8.14
N GLY A 362 -2.48 -10.53 7.02
CA GLY A 362 -2.57 -9.87 5.71
C GLY A 362 -3.83 -9.01 5.57
N MET A 363 -3.99 -7.99 6.41
CA MET A 363 -5.07 -7.02 6.31
C MET A 363 -4.80 -6.08 5.14
N HIS A 364 -5.81 -5.73 4.36
CA HIS A 364 -5.62 -4.83 3.22
C HIS A 364 -5.92 -3.40 3.65
N GLY A 365 -5.18 -2.44 3.13
CA GLY A 365 -5.38 -1.04 3.45
C GLY A 365 -5.08 -0.12 2.29
N VAL A 366 -4.35 0.96 2.55
CA VAL A 366 -4.38 2.18 1.75
C VAL A 366 -3.83 1.99 0.33
N ILE A 367 -2.81 1.16 0.15
CA ILE A 367 -2.17 0.97 -1.15
C ILE A 367 -3.11 0.30 -2.18
N PRO A 368 -3.74 -0.86 -1.90
CA PRO A 368 -4.77 -1.41 -2.79
C PRO A 368 -5.88 -0.42 -3.15
N ILE A 369 -6.32 0.39 -2.18
CA ILE A 369 -7.33 1.43 -2.39
C ILE A 369 -6.85 2.46 -3.40
N ALA A 370 -5.66 3.01 -3.18
CA ALA A 370 -5.04 4.00 -4.02
C ALA A 370 -4.92 3.46 -5.46
N LEU A 371 -4.39 2.25 -5.62
CA LEU A 371 -4.24 1.63 -6.93
C LEU A 371 -5.59 1.37 -7.62
N ALA A 372 -6.61 0.94 -6.88
CA ALA A 372 -7.96 0.75 -7.42
C ALA A 372 -8.60 2.07 -7.87
N LEU A 373 -8.50 3.13 -7.08
CA LEU A 373 -8.99 4.47 -7.45
C LEU A 373 -8.28 5.00 -8.69
N SER A 374 -6.99 4.68 -8.84
CA SER A 374 -6.17 5.06 -10.00
C SER A 374 -6.64 4.45 -11.34
N LEU A 375 -7.50 3.43 -11.31
CA LEU A 375 -8.05 2.84 -12.53
C LEU A 375 -9.01 3.81 -13.22
N GLY A 376 -8.63 4.20 -14.44
CA GLY A 376 -9.46 5.04 -15.30
C GLY A 376 -10.74 4.32 -15.77
N PRO A 377 -11.76 5.07 -16.23
CA PRO A 377 -13.05 4.52 -16.63
C PRO A 377 -12.98 3.62 -17.87
N ALA A 378 -11.92 3.75 -18.68
CA ALA A 378 -11.71 2.97 -19.89
C ALA A 378 -11.13 1.56 -19.64
N ILE A 379 -10.70 1.26 -18.42
CA ILE A 379 -10.10 -0.04 -18.10
C ILE A 379 -11.18 -1.13 -18.11
N PRO A 380 -11.01 -2.21 -18.91
CA PRO A 380 -11.92 -3.34 -18.90
C PRO A 380 -12.11 -3.91 -17.50
N PHE A 381 -13.35 -4.21 -17.13
CA PHE A 381 -13.72 -4.73 -15.80
C PHE A 381 -13.38 -3.79 -14.63
N GLY A 382 -12.95 -2.55 -14.87
CA GLY A 382 -12.45 -1.64 -13.83
C GLY A 382 -13.40 -1.46 -12.65
N GLY A 383 -14.71 -1.34 -12.90
CA GLY A 383 -15.72 -1.26 -11.82
C GLY A 383 -15.78 -2.53 -10.96
N GLN A 384 -15.63 -3.72 -11.55
CA GLN A 384 -15.63 -5.00 -10.83
C GLN A 384 -14.34 -5.17 -10.02
N LEU A 385 -13.20 -4.75 -10.57
CA LEU A 385 -11.92 -4.75 -9.86
C LEU A 385 -11.97 -3.81 -8.64
N LYS A 386 -12.44 -2.57 -8.82
CA LYS A 386 -12.64 -1.61 -7.72
C LYS A 386 -13.54 -2.19 -6.64
N THR A 387 -14.69 -2.75 -7.05
CA THR A 387 -15.63 -3.40 -6.13
C THR A 387 -14.98 -4.53 -5.33
N ALA A 388 -14.22 -5.40 -5.98
CA ALA A 388 -13.54 -6.51 -5.32
C ALA A 388 -12.50 -6.01 -4.31
N VAL A 389 -11.64 -5.06 -4.70
CA VAL A 389 -10.62 -4.48 -3.81
C VAL A 389 -11.25 -3.79 -2.61
N PHE A 390 -12.19 -2.86 -2.85
CA PHE A 390 -12.82 -2.11 -1.77
C PHE A 390 -13.56 -3.01 -0.80
N GLY A 391 -14.30 -4.00 -1.32
CA GLY A 391 -14.98 -4.96 -0.47
C GLY A 391 -14.01 -5.84 0.32
N VAL A 392 -12.89 -6.28 -0.26
CA VAL A 392 -11.85 -7.04 0.45
C VAL A 392 -11.19 -6.20 1.53
N VAL A 393 -10.88 -4.93 1.27
CA VAL A 393 -10.32 -4.02 2.28
C VAL A 393 -11.28 -3.91 3.47
N VAL A 394 -12.55 -3.64 3.23
CA VAL A 394 -13.56 -3.57 4.30
C VAL A 394 -13.72 -4.91 5.02
N ALA A 395 -13.81 -6.02 4.27
CA ALA A 395 -13.99 -7.35 4.82
C ALA A 395 -12.77 -7.80 5.64
N SER A 396 -11.55 -7.52 5.19
CA SER A 396 -10.31 -7.84 5.91
C SER A 396 -10.19 -7.03 7.20
N MET A 397 -10.46 -5.72 7.16
CA MET A 397 -10.44 -4.89 8.36
C MET A 397 -11.43 -5.35 9.44
N ILE A 398 -12.61 -5.82 9.04
CA ILE A 398 -13.62 -6.32 9.98
C ILE A 398 -13.28 -7.75 10.41
N LEU A 399 -13.09 -8.67 9.47
CA LEU A 399 -12.94 -10.10 9.76
C LEU A 399 -11.56 -10.40 10.35
N GLN A 400 -10.48 -10.03 9.67
CA GLN A 400 -9.12 -10.29 10.14
C GLN A 400 -8.80 -9.37 11.34
N GLY A 401 -9.19 -8.09 11.29
CA GLY A 401 -8.93 -7.15 12.37
C GLY A 401 -9.57 -7.55 13.71
N LEU A 402 -10.84 -7.98 13.72
CA LEU A 402 -11.51 -8.41 14.96
C LEU A 402 -11.06 -9.79 15.46
N SER A 403 -10.60 -10.67 14.57
CA SER A 403 -10.18 -12.03 14.94
C SER A 403 -8.68 -12.15 15.23
N MET A 404 -7.87 -11.14 14.90
CA MET A 404 -6.42 -11.19 15.01
C MET A 404 -5.93 -11.54 16.42
N THR A 405 -6.53 -10.94 17.45
CA THR A 405 -6.18 -11.21 18.85
C THR A 405 -6.41 -12.68 19.21
N SER A 406 -7.53 -13.26 18.77
CA SER A 406 -7.82 -14.68 18.98
C SER A 406 -6.84 -15.59 18.23
N VAL A 407 -6.35 -15.17 17.06
CA VAL A 407 -5.33 -15.93 16.31
C VAL A 407 -3.97 -15.88 17.01
N LEU A 408 -3.59 -14.74 17.58
CA LEU A 408 -2.35 -14.61 18.37
C LEU A 408 -2.36 -15.55 19.58
N GLU A 409 -3.47 -15.59 20.32
CA GLU A 409 -3.66 -16.50 21.46
C GLU A 409 -3.67 -17.98 21.02
N ALA A 410 -4.42 -18.30 19.95
CA ALA A 410 -4.56 -19.68 19.47
C ALA A 410 -3.25 -20.27 18.91
N THR A 411 -2.36 -19.42 18.39
CA THR A 411 -1.05 -19.83 17.86
C THR A 411 0.05 -19.87 18.92
N GLY A 412 -0.25 -19.44 20.15
CA GLY A 412 0.69 -19.40 21.27
C GLY A 412 1.80 -18.36 21.10
N VAL A 413 1.56 -17.32 20.30
CA VAL A 413 2.50 -16.20 20.12
C VAL A 413 2.44 -15.23 21.30
N THR A 414 1.27 -15.11 21.93
CA THR A 414 0.97 -14.25 23.09
C THR A 414 0.33 -15.03 24.21
#